data_AF-A0A5A7Z8D8-F1
#
_entry.id   AF-A0A5A7Z8D8-F1
#
_cell.length_a   1.000
_cell.length_b   1.000
_cell.length_c   1.000
_cell.angle_alpha   90.00
_cell.angle_beta   90.00
_cell.angle_gamma   90.00
#
_symmetry.space_group_name_H-M   'P 1'
#
loop_
_entity.id
_entity.type
_entity.pdbx_description
1 polymer ?
#
loop_
_entity_poly.entity_id
_entity_poly.type
_entity_poly.pdbx_seq_one_letter_code
_entity_poly.pdbx_strand_id
1 'polypeptide(L)'
;MSSYTIPNVIARTTGGERIMDVYSHLLTERIVYLGTAIDSGVANALIAQLLHLEADNPEQEIGLYINSEGGDLSAMLAVYDTMRFIKAPVATTCIGQAVATGAVLLAAGEPGRRSVLPHTRVVLHQPAAQGRGTIPDLILQADEVVRMRNQLESILSRHTGRDVEQLRHDTDRDRVFDAEGAVAYGLADRVLDQRA
;
A
#
# COMPACT_ATOMS: atom_id res chain seq x y z
N MET A 1 11.77 -14.69 -11.57
CA MET A 1 12.91 -14.13 -10.84
C MET A 1 13.44 -12.97 -11.66
N SER A 2 13.28 -11.74 -11.20
CA SER A 2 13.83 -10.62 -11.93
C SER A 2 15.31 -10.44 -11.61
N SER A 3 16.12 -10.48 -12.67
CA SER A 3 17.58 -10.61 -12.68
C SER A 3 18.27 -9.24 -12.55
N TYR A 4 18.10 -8.56 -11.42
CA TYR A 4 18.84 -7.32 -11.18
C TYR A 4 19.54 -7.40 -9.83
N THR A 5 20.85 -7.14 -9.85
CA THR A 5 21.68 -7.08 -8.65
C THR A 5 21.28 -5.87 -7.82
N ILE A 6 20.98 -6.08 -6.55
CA ILE A 6 20.73 -4.99 -5.60
C ILE A 6 22.09 -4.36 -5.28
N PRO A 7 22.29 -3.05 -5.52
CA PRO A 7 23.55 -2.40 -5.23
C PRO A 7 23.75 -2.24 -3.72
N ASN A 8 25.01 -2.31 -3.31
CA ASN A 8 25.44 -1.99 -1.95
C ASN A 8 25.92 -0.54 -1.87
N VAL A 9 25.70 0.08 -0.71
CA VAL A 9 26.16 1.42 -0.34
C VAL A 9 27.01 1.36 0.92
N ILE A 10 27.92 2.32 1.06
CA ILE A 10 28.74 2.49 2.26
C ILE A 10 28.09 3.60 3.09
N ALA A 11 27.43 3.21 4.19
CA ALA A 11 26.83 4.14 5.14
C ALA A 11 27.87 4.57 6.18
N ARG A 12 28.09 5.88 6.32
CA ARG A 12 28.96 6.44 7.35
C ARG A 12 28.16 6.70 8.61
N THR A 13 28.50 6.00 9.69
CA THR A 13 27.89 6.21 11.01
C THR A 13 28.94 6.72 12.01
N THR A 14 28.51 7.21 13.16
CA THR A 14 29.39 7.68 14.25
C THR A 14 30.37 6.60 14.74
N GLY A 15 30.05 5.31 14.53
CA GLY A 15 30.89 4.17 14.89
C GLY A 15 31.72 3.56 13.75
N GLY A 16 31.74 4.18 12.57
CA GLY A 16 32.49 3.71 11.39
C GLY A 16 31.64 3.50 10.14
N GLU A 17 32.25 2.91 9.13
CA GLU A 17 31.60 2.60 7.84
C GLU A 17 30.94 1.21 7.89
N ARG A 18 29.68 1.12 7.43
CA ARG A 18 28.97 -0.15 7.25
C ARG A 18 28.55 -0.32 5.80
N ILE A 19 28.77 -1.51 5.26
CA ILE A 19 28.29 -1.89 3.93
C ILE A 19 26.90 -2.51 4.10
N MET A 20 25.92 -1.98 3.37
CA MET A 20 24.55 -2.50 3.35
C MET A 20 23.93 -2.31 1.97
N ASP A 21 22.89 -3.07 1.65
CA ASP A 21 22.14 -2.86 0.41
C ASP A 21 21.32 -1.57 0.45
N VAL A 22 20.91 -1.09 -0.73
CA VAL A 22 20.15 0.16 -0.85
C VAL A 22 18.82 0.17 -0.09
N TYR A 23 18.12 -0.97 0.03
CA TYR A 23 16.85 -1.05 0.75
C TYR A 23 17.08 -1.03 2.27
N SER A 24 18.11 -1.72 2.75
CA SER A 24 18.54 -1.61 4.16
C SER A 24 18.89 -0.17 4.53
N HIS A 25 19.57 0.56 3.64
CA HIS A 25 19.86 1.99 3.85
C HIS A 25 18.59 2.87 3.83
N LEU A 26 17.61 2.57 2.98
CA LEU A 26 16.32 3.27 3.03
C LEU A 26 15.59 3.01 4.35
N LEU A 27 15.66 1.79 4.87
CA LEU A 27 15.02 1.44 6.13
C LEU A 27 15.62 2.20 7.31
N THR A 28 16.93 2.47 7.32
CA THR A 28 17.54 3.33 8.36
C THR A 28 17.03 4.77 8.32
N GLU A 29 16.60 5.24 7.15
CA GLU A 29 15.91 6.52 6.95
C GLU A 29 14.38 6.41 7.12
N ARG A 30 13.89 5.27 7.66
CA ARG A 30 12.48 4.96 7.88
C ARG A 30 11.63 4.92 6.62
N ILE A 31 12.26 4.59 5.49
CA ILE A 31 11.60 4.44 4.19
C ILE A 31 11.39 2.95 3.91
N VAL A 32 10.13 2.56 3.72
CA VAL A 32 9.71 1.22 3.30
C VAL A 32 9.23 1.29 1.86
N TYR A 33 9.72 0.40 0.99
CA TYR A 33 9.37 0.38 -0.42
C TYR A 33 8.58 -0.87 -0.81
N LEU A 34 7.33 -0.68 -1.21
CA LEU A 34 6.48 -1.70 -1.83
C LEU A 34 6.58 -1.55 -3.36
N GLY A 35 7.50 -2.29 -3.98
CA GLY A 35 7.77 -2.25 -5.42
C GLY A 35 7.24 -3.44 -6.23
N THR A 36 6.41 -4.29 -5.63
CA THR A 36 5.94 -5.55 -6.22
C THR A 36 4.45 -5.73 -6.00
N ALA A 37 3.87 -6.78 -6.61
CA ALA A 37 2.59 -7.30 -6.16
C ALA A 37 2.68 -7.75 -4.70
N ILE A 38 1.56 -7.64 -3.97
CA ILE A 38 1.42 -8.05 -2.58
C ILE A 38 1.04 -9.53 -2.56
N ASP A 39 1.91 -10.35 -2.00
CA ASP A 39 1.60 -11.72 -1.58
C ASP A 39 1.89 -11.87 -0.08
N SER A 40 1.68 -13.06 0.47
CA SER A 40 1.93 -13.32 1.91
C SER A 40 3.39 -13.06 2.31
N GLY A 41 4.36 -13.30 1.43
CA GLY A 41 5.78 -13.08 1.70
C GLY A 41 6.11 -11.59 1.77
N VAL A 42 5.63 -10.82 0.79
CA VAL A 42 5.76 -9.37 0.74
C VAL A 42 5.06 -8.73 1.93
N ALA A 43 3.84 -9.15 2.26
CA ALA A 43 3.12 -8.64 3.43
C ALA A 43 3.88 -8.91 4.73
N ASN A 44 4.40 -10.12 4.94
CA ASN A 44 5.21 -10.43 6.12
C ASN A 44 6.46 -9.54 6.23
N ALA A 45 7.15 -9.28 5.11
CA ALA A 45 8.30 -8.39 5.09
C ALA A 45 7.92 -6.94 5.41
N LEU A 46 6.81 -6.44 4.87
CA LEU A 46 6.31 -5.09 5.17
C LEU A 46 5.92 -4.96 6.64
N ILE A 47 5.17 -5.92 7.18
CA ILE A 47 4.75 -5.95 8.59
C ILE A 47 5.97 -5.94 9.51
N ALA A 48 6.97 -6.78 9.23
CA ALA A 48 8.21 -6.82 10.01
C ALA A 48 8.96 -5.48 9.98
N GLN A 49 9.05 -4.82 8.82
CA GLN A 49 9.66 -3.50 8.69
C GLN A 49 8.89 -2.43 9.47
N LEU A 50 7.56 -2.40 9.37
CA LEU A 50 6.72 -1.45 10.11
C LEU A 50 6.88 -1.61 11.62
N LEU A 51 6.82 -2.85 12.13
CA LEU A 51 7.01 -3.14 13.55
C LEU A 51 8.43 -2.82 14.03
N HIS A 52 9.44 -3.05 13.19
CA HIS A 52 10.82 -2.69 13.50
C HIS A 52 10.97 -1.17 13.67
N LEU A 53 10.44 -0.38 12.73
CA LEU A 53 10.51 1.08 12.76
C LEU A 53 9.69 1.68 13.91
N GLU A 54 8.55 1.09 14.23
CA GLU A 54 7.75 1.44 15.41
C GLU A 54 8.54 1.22 16.71
N ALA A 55 9.20 0.07 16.84
CA ALA A 55 9.99 -0.25 18.03
C ALA A 55 11.24 0.65 18.19
N ASP A 56 11.83 1.08 17.08
CA ASP A 56 12.98 1.99 17.06
C ASP A 56 12.58 3.41 17.49
N ASN A 57 11.52 3.97 16.90
CA ASN A 57 10.98 5.26 17.28
C ASN A 57 9.47 5.37 16.93
N PRO A 58 8.56 5.26 17.92
CA PRO A 58 7.12 5.22 17.69
C PRO A 58 6.50 6.59 17.40
N GLU A 59 7.23 7.69 17.58
CA GLU A 59 6.73 9.05 17.30
C GLU A 59 7.15 9.54 15.91
N GLN A 60 8.15 8.91 15.31
CA GLN A 60 8.71 9.34 14.04
C GLN A 60 7.97 8.71 12.86
N GLU A 61 7.69 9.54 11.85
CA GLU A 61 7.01 9.10 10.62
C GLU A 61 7.73 7.94 9.93
N ILE A 62 6.94 7.05 9.34
CA ILE A 62 7.39 6.00 8.41
C ILE A 62 6.92 6.37 7.01
N GLY A 63 7.84 6.43 6.05
CA GLY A 63 7.53 6.68 4.64
C GLY A 63 7.29 5.38 3.88
N LEU A 64 6.05 5.07 3.52
CA LEU A 64 5.69 3.93 2.67
C LEU A 64 5.57 4.37 1.21
N TYR A 65 6.52 3.95 0.38
CA TYR A 65 6.55 4.22 -1.05
C TYR A 65 5.92 3.06 -1.82
N ILE A 66 4.95 3.36 -2.67
CA ILE A 66 4.09 2.36 -3.33
C ILE A 66 4.25 2.43 -4.84
N ASN A 67 4.71 1.32 -5.41
CA ASN A 67 4.70 1.00 -6.83
C ASN A 67 4.25 -0.45 -6.99
N SER A 68 2.94 -0.68 -7.01
CA SER A 68 2.36 -2.01 -6.91
C SER A 68 1.24 -2.23 -7.91
N GLU A 69 1.26 -3.41 -8.54
CA GLU A 69 0.21 -3.93 -9.42
C GLU A 69 -0.99 -4.52 -8.63
N GLY A 70 -0.99 -4.38 -7.30
CA GLY A 70 -2.00 -4.95 -6.42
C GLY A 70 -1.56 -6.30 -5.88
N GLY A 71 -2.48 -7.26 -5.72
CA GLY A 71 -2.15 -8.58 -5.21
C GLY A 71 -3.23 -9.13 -4.28
N ASP A 72 -2.83 -10.04 -3.38
CA ASP A 72 -3.73 -10.73 -2.48
C ASP A 72 -4.39 -9.78 -1.47
N LEU A 73 -5.71 -9.92 -1.35
CA LEU A 73 -6.53 -9.05 -0.53
C LEU A 73 -6.30 -9.29 0.97
N SER A 74 -6.10 -10.54 1.38
CA SER A 74 -5.85 -10.88 2.79
C SER A 74 -4.48 -10.41 3.25
N ALA A 75 -3.47 -10.54 2.40
CA ALA A 75 -2.13 -10.05 2.62
C ALA A 75 -2.10 -8.52 2.73
N MET A 76 -2.87 -7.81 1.88
CA MET A 76 -3.03 -6.36 2.01
C MET A 76 -3.71 -5.97 3.31
N LEU A 77 -4.79 -6.65 3.70
CA LEU A 77 -5.50 -6.36 4.96
C LEU A 77 -4.58 -6.50 6.19
N ALA A 78 -3.68 -7.48 6.20
CA ALA A 78 -2.69 -7.62 7.28
C ALA A 78 -1.71 -6.42 7.35
N VAL A 79 -1.27 -5.91 6.20
CA VAL A 79 -0.43 -4.68 6.15
C VAL A 79 -1.23 -3.47 6.60
N TYR A 80 -2.47 -3.33 6.11
CA TYR A 80 -3.39 -2.26 6.49
C TYR A 80 -3.61 -2.21 8.00
N ASP A 81 -3.94 -3.35 8.62
CA ASP A 81 -4.16 -3.42 10.07
C ASP A 81 -2.89 -3.05 10.84
N THR A 82 -1.72 -3.46 10.35
CA THR A 82 -0.44 -3.07 10.95
C THR A 82 -0.21 -1.56 10.87
N MET A 83 -0.46 -0.92 9.71
CA MET A 83 -0.38 0.53 9.56
C MET A 83 -1.32 1.27 10.53
N ARG A 84 -2.49 0.70 10.84
CA ARG A 84 -3.46 1.29 11.78
C ARG A 84 -3.16 0.98 13.24
N PHE A 85 -2.41 -0.09 13.51
CA PHE A 85 -2.11 -0.58 14.86
C PHE A 85 -0.91 0.13 15.49
N ILE A 86 0.15 0.39 14.71
CA ILE A 86 1.35 1.09 15.20
C ILE A 86 1.06 2.56 15.53
N LYS A 87 1.87 3.16 16.40
CA LYS A 87 1.72 4.58 16.77
C LYS A 87 2.38 5.52 15.77
N ALA A 88 3.49 5.09 15.16
CA ALA A 88 4.22 5.88 14.19
C ALA A 88 3.30 6.22 13.00
N PRO A 89 3.19 7.50 12.61
CA PRO A 89 2.36 7.88 11.49
C PRO A 89 2.96 7.31 10.20
N VAL A 90 2.13 6.66 9.38
CA VAL A 90 2.55 6.10 8.10
C VAL A 90 2.17 7.06 6.97
N ALA A 91 3.16 7.76 6.41
CA ALA A 91 2.97 8.57 5.22
C ALA A 91 3.07 7.68 3.97
N THR A 92 2.15 7.84 3.02
CA THR A 92 2.13 7.05 1.79
C THR A 92 2.49 7.91 0.60
N THR A 93 3.35 7.41 -0.28
CA THR A 93 3.70 8.09 -1.54
C THR A 93 3.64 7.10 -2.69
N CYS A 94 2.74 7.32 -3.65
CA CYS A 94 2.73 6.50 -4.84
C CYS A 94 3.74 7.01 -5.88
N ILE A 95 4.61 6.11 -6.33
CA ILE A 95 5.66 6.37 -7.31
C ILE A 95 5.52 5.40 -8.48
N GLY A 96 4.84 5.82 -9.54
CA GLY A 96 4.53 4.97 -10.69
C GLY A 96 3.08 4.52 -10.68
N GLN A 97 2.76 3.43 -9.97
CA GLN A 97 1.37 2.96 -9.90
C GLN A 97 0.94 2.40 -8.54
N ALA A 98 -0.35 2.56 -8.24
CA ALA A 98 -1.03 1.91 -7.13
C ALA A 98 -2.32 1.30 -7.67
N VAL A 99 -2.29 0.00 -7.92
CA VAL A 99 -3.43 -0.74 -8.46
C VAL A 99 -4.09 -1.52 -7.33
N ALA A 100 -5.41 -1.45 -7.24
CA ALA A 100 -6.24 -2.28 -6.38
C ALA A 100 -5.88 -2.22 -4.89
N THR A 101 -5.40 -3.34 -4.33
CA THR A 101 -4.88 -3.41 -2.97
C THR A 101 -3.78 -2.38 -2.72
N GLY A 102 -2.95 -2.05 -3.72
CA GLY A 102 -1.99 -0.95 -3.65
C GLY A 102 -2.65 0.43 -3.54
N ALA A 103 -3.77 0.66 -4.23
CA ALA A 103 -4.55 1.89 -4.13
C ALA A 103 -5.22 2.04 -2.75
N VAL A 104 -5.65 0.92 -2.16
CA VAL A 104 -6.18 0.90 -0.79
C VAL A 104 -5.09 1.28 0.21
N LEU A 105 -3.89 0.70 0.11
CA LEU A 105 -2.76 1.05 0.98
C LEU A 105 -2.34 2.52 0.80
N LEU A 106 -2.36 3.05 -0.43
CA LEU A 106 -2.12 4.47 -0.68
C LEU A 106 -3.11 5.35 0.10
N ALA A 107 -4.41 5.06 -0.03
CA ALA A 107 -5.47 5.80 0.65
C ALA A 107 -5.40 5.66 2.18
N ALA A 108 -4.89 4.54 2.68
CA ALA A 108 -4.81 4.20 4.10
C ALA A 108 -3.70 4.92 4.89
N GLY A 109 -2.84 5.68 4.22
CA GLY A 109 -1.84 6.53 4.86
C GLY A 109 -2.46 7.57 5.79
N GLU A 110 -1.63 8.17 6.63
CA GLU A 110 -2.07 9.17 7.60
C GLU A 110 -2.67 10.40 6.85
N PRO A 111 -3.85 10.90 7.25
CA PRO A 111 -4.49 12.05 6.59
C PRO A 111 -3.58 13.28 6.50
N GLY A 112 -3.53 13.92 5.34
CA GLY A 112 -2.63 15.03 5.05
C GLY A 112 -1.21 14.60 4.65
N ARG A 113 -0.89 13.29 4.70
CA ARG A 113 0.43 12.72 4.40
C ARG A 113 0.39 11.67 3.28
N ARG A 114 -0.68 11.65 2.49
CA ARG A 114 -0.84 10.76 1.33
C ARG A 114 -0.51 11.54 0.06
N SER A 115 0.47 11.07 -0.70
CA SER A 115 1.01 11.82 -1.84
C SER A 115 1.11 10.95 -3.09
N VAL A 116 1.05 11.58 -4.25
CA VAL A 116 1.29 10.96 -5.56
C VAL A 116 2.28 11.82 -6.36
N LEU A 117 3.07 11.20 -7.23
CA LEU A 117 3.89 11.94 -8.21
C LEU A 117 3.07 12.31 -9.46
N PRO A 118 3.53 13.24 -10.33
CA PRO A 118 2.71 13.80 -11.41
C PRO A 118 2.29 12.77 -12.47
N HIS A 119 3.10 11.74 -12.69
CA HIS A 119 2.86 10.69 -13.69
C HIS A 119 2.32 9.39 -13.09
N THR A 120 1.80 9.46 -11.87
CA THR A 120 1.30 8.29 -11.17
C THR A 120 -0.04 7.86 -11.73
N ARG A 121 -0.25 6.54 -11.80
CA ARG A 121 -1.53 5.92 -12.14
C ARG A 121 -2.10 5.19 -10.93
N VAL A 122 -3.28 5.59 -10.48
CA VAL A 122 -4.01 4.88 -9.42
C VAL A 122 -5.19 4.16 -10.06
N VAL A 123 -5.39 2.89 -9.73
CA VAL A 123 -6.48 2.08 -10.31
C VAL A 123 -7.29 1.46 -9.19
N LEU A 124 -8.59 1.74 -9.17
CA LEU A 124 -9.54 1.00 -8.36
C LEU A 124 -10.18 -0.09 -9.22
N HIS A 125 -10.29 -1.30 -8.68
CA HIS A 125 -10.99 -2.41 -9.32
C HIS A 125 -11.83 -3.16 -8.29
N GLN A 126 -12.81 -3.92 -8.76
CA GLN A 126 -13.54 -4.86 -7.92
C GLN A 126 -12.67 -6.10 -7.63
N PRO A 127 -12.65 -6.60 -6.38
CA PRO A 127 -12.08 -7.90 -6.09
C PRO A 127 -12.72 -9.00 -6.95
N ALA A 128 -11.89 -9.77 -7.65
CA ALA A 128 -12.30 -10.93 -8.43
C ALA A 128 -11.77 -12.20 -7.79
N ALA A 129 -12.59 -13.25 -7.77
CA ALA A 129 -12.19 -14.56 -7.29
C ALA A 129 -12.47 -15.62 -8.36
N GLN A 130 -11.58 -16.61 -8.45
CA GLN A 130 -11.76 -17.79 -9.26
C GLN A 130 -11.70 -19.01 -8.34
N GLY A 131 -12.69 -19.90 -8.45
CA GLY A 131 -12.83 -21.07 -7.59
C GLY A 131 -13.14 -22.34 -8.37
N ARG A 132 -12.74 -23.49 -7.81
CA ARG A 132 -13.12 -24.84 -8.26
C ARG A 132 -13.35 -25.69 -7.01
N GLY A 133 -14.47 -26.41 -6.96
CA GLY A 133 -14.84 -27.21 -5.79
C GLY A 133 -16.25 -27.76 -5.90
N THR A 134 -16.73 -28.38 -4.82
CA THR A 134 -18.13 -28.79 -4.74
C THR A 134 -19.03 -27.55 -4.62
N ILE A 135 -20.34 -27.69 -4.88
CA ILE A 135 -21.28 -26.56 -4.77
C ILE A 135 -21.24 -25.90 -3.37
N PRO A 136 -21.25 -26.66 -2.25
CA PRO A 136 -21.10 -26.05 -0.92
C PRO A 136 -19.80 -25.25 -0.74
N ASP A 137 -18.67 -25.76 -1.24
CA ASP A 137 -17.38 -25.05 -1.15
C ASP A 137 -17.40 -23.75 -1.94
N LEU A 138 -17.99 -23.77 -3.14
CA LEU A 138 -18.13 -22.57 -3.98
C LEU A 138 -19.02 -21.50 -3.34
N ILE A 139 -20.09 -21.91 -2.65
CA ILE A 139 -20.95 -20.98 -1.89
C ILE A 139 -20.14 -20.31 -0.77
N LEU A 140 -19.41 -21.09 0.02
CA LEU A 140 -18.56 -20.55 1.10
C LEU A 140 -17.48 -19.59 0.57
N GLN A 141 -16.86 -19.93 -0.57
CA GLN A 141 -15.89 -19.04 -1.22
C GLN A 141 -16.53 -17.74 -1.71
N ALA A 142 -17.73 -17.81 -2.30
CA ALA A 142 -18.43 -16.63 -2.76
C ALA A 142 -18.81 -15.70 -1.60
N ASP A 143 -19.32 -16.26 -0.50
CA ASP A 143 -19.66 -15.49 0.71
C ASP A 143 -18.45 -14.77 1.30
N GLU A 144 -17.29 -15.43 1.32
CA GLU A 144 -16.04 -14.83 1.80
C GLU A 144 -15.59 -13.67 0.91
N VAL A 145 -15.69 -13.82 -0.42
CA VAL A 145 -15.33 -12.75 -1.37
C VAL A 145 -16.25 -11.54 -1.20
N VAL A 146 -17.55 -11.75 -0.99
CA VAL A 146 -18.50 -10.68 -0.68
C VAL A 146 -18.14 -10.00 0.65
N ARG A 147 -17.79 -10.77 1.67
CA ARG A 147 -17.35 -10.22 2.98
C ARG A 147 -16.10 -9.34 2.82
N MET A 148 -15.08 -9.82 2.12
CA MET A 148 -13.84 -9.06 1.92
C MET A 148 -14.05 -7.82 1.04
N ARG A 149 -14.91 -7.92 0.01
CA ARG A 149 -15.32 -6.76 -0.81
C ARG A 149 -15.93 -5.67 0.07
N ASN A 150 -16.88 -6.02 0.94
CA ASN A 150 -17.52 -5.06 1.84
C ASN A 150 -16.49 -4.39 2.78
N GLN A 151 -15.47 -5.13 3.24
CA GLN A 151 -14.39 -4.57 4.05
C GLN A 151 -13.56 -3.54 3.26
N LEU A 152 -13.19 -3.87 2.02
CA LEU A 152 -12.43 -2.95 1.16
C LEU A 152 -13.20 -1.66 0.88
N GLU A 153 -14.49 -1.76 0.58
CA GLU A 153 -15.37 -0.60 0.38
C GLU A 153 -15.48 0.25 1.64
N SER A 154 -15.60 -0.37 2.81
CA SER A 154 -15.63 0.34 4.10
C SER A 154 -14.31 1.06 4.39
N ILE A 155 -13.16 0.44 4.06
CA ILE A 155 -11.83 1.05 4.23
C ILE A 155 -11.69 2.24 3.29
N LEU A 156 -12.00 2.07 2.00
CA LEU A 156 -11.94 3.17 1.04
C LEU A 156 -12.90 4.30 1.42
N SER A 157 -14.11 3.99 1.87
CA SER A 157 -15.08 4.99 2.32
C SER A 157 -14.52 5.82 3.47
N ARG A 158 -13.92 5.16 4.46
CA ARG A 158 -13.27 5.83 5.61
C ARG A 158 -12.18 6.81 5.19
N HIS A 159 -11.35 6.44 4.21
CA HIS A 159 -10.17 7.22 3.84
C HIS A 159 -10.42 8.25 2.75
N THR A 160 -11.38 8.00 1.86
CA THR A 160 -11.70 8.90 0.74
C THR A 160 -12.85 9.85 1.04
N GLY A 161 -13.68 9.55 2.05
CA GLY A 161 -14.91 10.28 2.34
C GLY A 161 -16.05 9.99 1.35
N ARG A 162 -15.85 9.07 0.41
CA ARG A 162 -16.89 8.59 -0.52
C ARG A 162 -17.83 7.64 0.20
N ASP A 163 -19.11 7.67 -0.15
CA ASP A 163 -20.04 6.67 0.36
C ASP A 163 -19.79 5.30 -0.30
N VAL A 164 -20.24 4.23 0.38
CA VAL A 164 -20.04 2.84 -0.06
C VAL A 164 -20.78 2.54 -1.37
N GLU A 165 -21.92 3.18 -1.62
CA GLU A 165 -22.73 2.96 -2.83
C GLU A 165 -22.03 3.52 -4.07
N GLN A 166 -21.49 4.73 -3.95
CA GLN A 166 -20.64 5.37 -4.94
C GLN A 166 -19.39 4.53 -5.19
N LEU A 167 -18.70 4.06 -4.14
CA LEU A 167 -17.53 3.19 -4.31
C LEU A 167 -17.88 1.89 -5.03
N ARG A 168 -19.03 1.28 -4.73
CA ARG A 168 -19.51 0.09 -5.45
C ARG A 168 -19.69 0.36 -6.93
N HIS A 169 -20.33 1.47 -7.27
CA HIS A 169 -20.55 1.85 -8.66
C HIS A 169 -19.23 2.16 -9.37
N ASP A 170 -18.35 2.90 -8.69
CA ASP A 170 -17.08 3.37 -9.21
C ASP A 170 -16.02 2.25 -9.35
N THR A 171 -16.22 1.12 -8.67
CA THR A 171 -15.35 -0.07 -8.73
C THR A 171 -15.91 -1.23 -9.53
N ASP A 172 -17.17 -1.15 -10.02
CA ASP A 172 -17.80 -2.19 -10.84
C ASP A 172 -17.01 -2.49 -12.13
N ARG A 173 -16.20 -1.51 -12.57
CA ARG A 173 -15.16 -1.67 -13.58
C ARG A 173 -13.88 -1.00 -13.12
N ASP A 174 -12.78 -1.38 -13.77
CA ASP A 174 -11.50 -0.69 -13.58
C ASP A 174 -11.66 0.80 -13.81
N ARG A 175 -11.41 1.57 -12.76
CA ARG A 175 -11.39 3.03 -12.80
C ARG A 175 -9.97 3.52 -12.59
N VAL A 176 -9.47 4.20 -13.61
CA VAL A 176 -8.11 4.73 -13.65
C VAL A 176 -8.13 6.21 -13.32
N PHE A 177 -7.24 6.62 -12.43
CA PHE A 177 -7.01 8.00 -12.02
C PHE A 177 -5.57 8.39 -12.38
N ASP A 178 -5.41 9.59 -12.93
CA ASP A 178 -4.15 10.30 -12.92
C ASP A 178 -3.88 10.91 -11.52
N ALA A 179 -2.76 11.60 -11.36
CA ALA A 179 -2.34 12.16 -10.09
C ALA A 179 -3.38 13.14 -9.51
N GLU A 180 -3.84 14.10 -10.31
CA GLU A 180 -4.84 15.09 -9.91
C GLU A 180 -6.20 14.44 -9.63
N GLY A 181 -6.61 13.48 -10.47
CA GLY A 181 -7.83 12.70 -10.26
C GLY A 181 -7.80 11.89 -8.99
N ALA A 182 -6.65 11.32 -8.61
CA ALA A 182 -6.50 10.57 -7.36
C ALA A 182 -6.67 11.50 -6.14
N VAL A 183 -6.12 12.72 -6.20
CA VAL A 183 -6.30 13.73 -5.14
C VAL A 183 -7.77 14.19 -5.08
N ALA A 184 -8.37 14.54 -6.21
CA ALA A 184 -9.77 14.98 -6.29
C ALA A 184 -10.75 13.88 -5.84
N TYR A 185 -10.40 12.61 -6.01
CA TYR A 185 -11.20 11.48 -5.55
C TYR A 185 -11.07 11.23 -4.04
N GLY A 186 -9.98 11.70 -3.42
CA GLY A 186 -9.67 11.49 -1.99
C GLY A 186 -8.73 10.32 -1.72
N LEU A 187 -8.10 9.73 -2.75
CA LEU A 187 -7.12 8.64 -2.61
C LEU A 187 -5.75 9.14 -2.13
N ALA A 188 -5.46 10.42 -2.36
CA ALA A 188 -4.28 11.11 -1.88
C ALA A 188 -4.63 12.55 -1.50
N ASP A 189 -3.74 13.21 -0.77
CA ASP A 189 -3.93 14.59 -0.31
C ASP A 189 -3.27 15.62 -1.24
N ARG A 190 -2.19 15.24 -1.93
CA ARG A 190 -1.43 16.16 -2.80
C ARG A 190 -0.63 15.46 -3.89
N VAL A 191 -0.35 16.21 -4.94
CA VAL A 191 0.67 15.88 -5.96
C VAL A 191 2.01 16.48 -5.54
N LEU A 192 3.07 15.69 -5.54
CA LEU A 192 4.44 16.13 -5.28
C LEU A 192 5.21 16.22 -6.60
N ASP A 193 5.75 17.39 -6.94
CA ASP A 193 6.47 17.60 -8.20
C ASP A 193 8.00 17.45 -8.02
N GLN A 194 8.61 18.32 -7.22
CA GLN A 194 10.03 18.25 -6.85
C GLN A 194 10.20 18.32 -5.32
N ARG A 195 11.17 17.58 -4.78
CA ARG A 195 11.62 17.79 -3.40
C ARG A 195 12.41 19.08 -3.32
N ALA A 196 12.05 19.95 -2.38
CA ALA A 196 12.82 21.14 -2.02
C ALA A 196 14.09 20.77 -1.26
#